data_AF-A0A6M0CBZ1-F1
#
_entry.id   AF-A0A6M0CBZ1-F1
#
_cell.length_a   1.000
_cell.length_b   1.000
_cell.length_c   1.000
_cell.angle_alpha   90.00
_cell.angle_beta   90.00
_cell.angle_gamma   90.00
#
_symmetry.space_group_name_H-M   'P 1'
#
loop_
_entity.id
_entity.type
_entity.pdbx_description
1 polymer ?
#
loop_
_entity_poly.entity_id
_entity_poly.type
_entity_poly.pdbx_seq_one_letter_code
_entity_poly.pdbx_strand_id
1 'polypeptide(L)'
;MTPRKEYLDFEQLLSDRIPFQEIPSLIQPDSPRLFLGAVNVLSGEFKTFDSKKGEIDIEAVRASAAIPNVFTAVQIGDGMYWDGLFAENPPIGCFLTKEGELVEAEERPEELWVILVNPKKRDTEPTTAQEILDRRNELSGHLSLSQEMRFIDIINKWIERGVFKSDFVSSKQLKPIQVRFITMSKEVSDGLDYVSKLDRSPAFIEMLIEEGENRAQHFWESLPQEPS
;
A
#
# COMPACT_ATOMS: atom_id res chain seq x y z
N MET A 1 26.37 13.20 20.55
CA MET A 1 25.53 12.15 21.15
C MET A 1 25.58 10.95 20.22
N THR A 2 25.98 9.79 20.71
CA THR A 2 25.81 8.54 19.95
C THR A 2 24.30 8.29 19.79
N PRO A 3 23.78 7.97 18.58
CA PRO A 3 22.37 7.63 18.42
C PRO A 3 22.00 6.53 19.41
N ARG A 4 20.82 6.59 20.05
CA ARG A 4 20.40 5.47 20.90
C ARG A 4 20.33 4.21 20.03
N LYS A 5 20.87 3.09 20.51
CA LYS A 5 20.88 1.81 19.76
C LYS A 5 19.50 1.40 19.26
N GLU A 6 18.47 1.72 20.04
CA GLU A 6 17.04 1.56 19.78
C GLU A 6 16.57 2.17 18.45
N TYR A 7 17.26 3.21 17.94
CA TYR A 7 16.94 3.85 16.66
C TYR A 7 17.65 3.22 15.45
N LEU A 8 18.64 2.34 15.70
CA LEU A 8 19.35 1.59 14.66
C LEU A 8 18.87 0.14 14.57
N ASP A 9 18.20 -0.34 15.62
CA ASP A 9 17.63 -1.68 15.69
C ASP A 9 16.13 -1.62 15.39
N PHE A 10 15.79 -1.77 14.10
CA PHE A 10 14.42 -1.71 13.63
C PHE A 10 13.53 -2.80 14.24
N GLU A 11 14.09 -3.97 14.55
CA GLU A 11 13.36 -5.08 15.18
C GLU A 11 12.97 -4.73 16.61
N GLN A 12 13.92 -4.24 17.41
CA GLN A 12 13.66 -3.81 18.78
C GLN A 12 12.61 -2.70 18.82
N LEU A 13 12.73 -1.70 17.93
CA LEU A 13 11.76 -0.60 17.84
C LEU A 13 10.34 -1.10 17.60
N LEU A 14 10.15 -2.08 16.72
CA LEU A 14 8.82 -2.64 16.44
C LEU A 14 8.31 -3.49 17.61
N SER A 15 9.16 -4.31 18.21
CA SER A 15 8.81 -5.14 19.37
C SER A 15 8.37 -4.31 20.58
N ASP A 16 9.00 -3.14 20.80
CA ASP A 16 8.66 -2.24 21.89
C ASP A 16 7.32 -1.50 21.70
N ARG A 17 6.81 -1.44 20.46
CA ARG A 17 5.63 -0.65 20.09
C ARG A 17 4.42 -1.48 19.69
N ILE A 18 4.64 -2.71 19.23
CA ILE A 18 3.59 -3.58 18.69
C ILE A 18 3.64 -4.91 19.44
N PRO A 19 2.57 -5.29 20.17
CA PRO A 19 2.50 -6.58 20.84
C PRO A 19 2.15 -7.68 19.82
N PHE A 20 3.11 -8.11 19.00
CA PHE A 20 2.88 -9.07 17.92
C PHE A 20 2.24 -10.39 18.37
N GLN A 21 2.51 -10.82 19.61
CA GLN A 21 1.93 -12.04 20.18
C GLN A 21 0.41 -11.94 20.40
N GLU A 22 -0.13 -10.73 20.51
CA GLU A 22 -1.57 -10.50 20.71
C GLU A 22 -2.33 -10.48 19.38
N ILE A 23 -1.65 -10.19 18.25
CA ILE A 23 -2.27 -10.04 16.93
C ILE A 23 -3.18 -11.23 16.55
N PRO A 24 -2.76 -12.51 16.67
CA PRO A 24 -3.62 -13.64 16.30
C PRO A 24 -4.96 -13.67 17.06
N SER A 25 -4.98 -13.18 18.31
CA SER A 25 -6.21 -13.14 19.13
C SER A 25 -7.16 -12.00 18.73
N LEU A 26 -6.64 -10.94 18.10
CA LEU A 26 -7.41 -9.81 17.60
C LEU A 26 -8.12 -10.12 16.28
N ILE A 27 -7.68 -11.16 15.56
CA ILE A 27 -8.21 -11.52 14.24
C ILE A 27 -9.43 -12.43 14.40
N GLN A 28 -10.60 -11.82 14.23
CA GLN A 28 -11.91 -12.46 14.19
C GLN A 28 -12.42 -12.55 12.73
N PRO A 29 -13.46 -13.35 12.44
CA PRO A 29 -13.99 -13.49 11.07
C PRO A 29 -14.35 -12.16 10.40
N ASP A 30 -14.85 -11.20 11.18
CA ASP A 30 -15.29 -9.85 10.80
C ASP A 30 -14.20 -8.77 10.96
N SER A 31 -13.01 -9.12 11.45
CA SER A 31 -11.91 -8.17 11.54
C SER A 31 -11.45 -7.69 10.16
N PRO A 32 -10.98 -6.44 10.05
CA PRO A 32 -10.31 -5.97 8.85
C PRO A 32 -9.17 -6.91 8.45
N ARG A 33 -9.12 -7.29 7.17
CA ARG A 33 -8.03 -8.10 6.62
C ARG A 33 -6.89 -7.17 6.20
N LEU A 34 -5.76 -7.30 6.87
CA LEU A 34 -4.52 -6.61 6.52
C LEU A 34 -3.70 -7.46 5.55
N PHE A 35 -3.16 -6.78 4.54
CA PHE A 35 -2.19 -7.32 3.59
C PHE A 35 -0.92 -6.48 3.61
N LEU A 36 0.25 -7.12 3.66
CA LEU A 36 1.55 -6.47 3.55
C LEU A 36 2.29 -7.01 2.33
N GLY A 37 2.84 -6.14 1.50
CA GLY A 37 3.59 -6.52 0.30
C GLY A 37 5.10 -6.45 0.53
N ALA A 38 5.83 -7.45 0.05
CA ALA A 38 7.29 -7.47 -0.02
C ALA A 38 7.76 -8.18 -1.30
N VAL A 39 9.01 -7.93 -1.70
CA VAL A 39 9.64 -8.60 -2.86
C VAL A 39 10.85 -9.39 -2.41
N ASN A 40 10.97 -10.63 -2.88
CA ASN A 40 12.20 -11.40 -2.72
C ASN A 40 13.28 -10.80 -3.62
N VAL A 41 14.36 -10.29 -3.03
CA VAL A 41 15.41 -9.56 -3.75
C VAL A 41 16.25 -10.44 -4.68
N LEU A 42 16.23 -11.76 -4.47
CA LEU A 42 17.01 -12.71 -5.27
C LEU A 42 16.18 -13.28 -6.43
N SER A 43 14.95 -13.72 -6.17
CA SER A 43 14.08 -14.29 -7.21
C SER A 43 13.27 -13.24 -7.97
N GLY A 44 13.06 -12.07 -7.38
CA GLY A 44 12.13 -11.06 -7.89
C GLY A 44 10.66 -11.40 -7.65
N GLU A 45 10.35 -12.51 -6.98
CA GLU A 45 8.98 -12.94 -6.70
C GLU A 45 8.34 -12.11 -5.58
N PHE A 46 7.06 -11.81 -5.75
CA PHE A 46 6.29 -11.03 -4.78
C PHE A 46 5.70 -11.94 -3.71
N LYS A 47 5.68 -11.42 -2.48
CA LYS A 47 4.99 -12.04 -1.36
C LYS A 47 4.03 -11.04 -0.75
N THR A 48 2.78 -11.47 -0.63
CA THR A 48 1.74 -10.77 0.10
C THR A 48 1.45 -11.54 1.38
N PHE A 49 1.79 -10.96 2.52
CA PHE A 49 1.47 -11.50 3.85
C PHE A 49 0.01 -11.16 4.18
N ASP A 50 -0.73 -12.15 4.66
CA ASP A 50 -2.16 -12.04 4.92
C ASP A 50 -2.48 -12.32 6.40
N SER A 51 -3.10 -11.33 7.06
CA SER A 51 -3.60 -11.47 8.44
C SER A 51 -4.45 -12.71 8.67
N LYS A 52 -5.35 -13.07 7.74
CA LYS A 52 -6.22 -14.26 7.90
C LYS A 52 -5.46 -15.58 7.78
N LYS A 53 -4.22 -15.57 7.32
CA LYS A 53 -3.31 -16.72 7.29
C LYS A 53 -2.34 -16.77 8.48
N GLY A 54 -2.41 -15.80 9.39
CA GLY A 54 -1.49 -15.69 10.52
C GLY A 54 -0.08 -15.27 10.10
N GLU A 55 0.07 -14.57 8.97
CA GLU A 55 1.37 -14.19 8.41
C GLU A 55 1.82 -12.77 8.82
N ILE A 56 1.09 -12.11 9.73
CA ILE A 56 1.42 -10.77 10.21
C ILE A 56 2.21 -10.90 11.51
N ASP A 57 3.51 -11.04 11.35
CA ASP A 57 4.50 -11.03 12.42
C ASP A 57 5.49 -9.86 12.25
N ILE A 58 6.49 -9.81 13.13
CA ILE A 58 7.51 -8.78 13.10
C ILE A 58 8.31 -8.79 11.79
N GLU A 59 8.61 -9.96 11.24
CA GLU A 59 9.41 -10.08 10.03
C GLU A 59 8.62 -9.65 8.80
N ALA A 60 7.32 -9.95 8.73
CA ALA A 60 6.44 -9.47 7.67
C ALA A 60 6.36 -7.94 7.64
N VAL A 61 6.20 -7.30 8.82
CA VAL A 61 6.20 -5.83 8.93
C VAL A 61 7.56 -5.25 8.55
N ARG A 62 8.66 -5.85 9.03
CA ARG A 62 10.00 -5.40 8.68
C ARG A 62 10.28 -5.52 7.19
N ALA A 63 9.95 -6.65 6.57
CA ALA A 63 10.16 -6.88 5.15
C ALA A 63 9.38 -5.87 4.30
N SER A 64 8.11 -5.62 4.63
CA SER A 64 7.28 -4.65 3.91
C SER A 64 7.74 -3.20 4.10
N ALA A 65 8.39 -2.88 5.22
CA ALA A 65 8.94 -1.56 5.52
C ALA A 65 10.44 -1.41 5.22
N ALA A 66 11.10 -2.44 4.69
CA ALA A 66 12.52 -2.45 4.40
C ALA A 66 12.82 -1.68 3.10
N ILE A 67 12.73 -0.34 3.17
CA ILE A 67 13.00 0.56 2.06
C ILE A 67 14.46 0.38 1.60
N PRO A 68 14.70 0.13 0.29
CA PRO A 68 16.04 0.04 -0.27
C PRO A 68 16.87 1.29 0.05
N ASN A 69 18.15 1.09 0.34
CA ASN A 69 19.12 2.12 0.77
C ASN A 69 18.98 2.60 2.23
N VAL A 70 17.92 2.23 2.94
CA VAL A 70 17.76 2.53 4.39
C VAL A 70 17.98 1.27 5.22
N PHE A 71 17.41 0.14 4.80
CA PHE A 71 17.51 -1.13 5.51
C PHE A 71 18.12 -2.23 4.64
N THR A 72 18.79 -3.18 5.28
CA THR A 72 19.18 -4.45 4.65
C THR A 72 17.95 -5.32 4.41
N ALA A 73 18.04 -6.27 3.47
CA ALA A 73 16.96 -7.23 3.24
C ALA A 73 16.67 -8.05 4.50
N VAL A 74 15.39 -8.35 4.71
CA VAL A 74 14.89 -9.13 5.86
C VAL A 74 14.82 -10.60 5.46
N GLN A 75 15.37 -11.48 6.28
CA GLN A 75 15.35 -12.91 6.01
C GLN A 75 14.05 -13.53 6.53
N ILE A 76 13.30 -14.20 5.65
CA ILE A 76 12.08 -14.94 6.02
C ILE A 76 12.16 -16.32 5.38
N GLY A 77 12.36 -17.35 6.22
CA GLY A 77 12.73 -18.68 5.75
C GLY A 77 14.03 -18.62 4.95
N ASP A 78 14.00 -19.11 3.70
CA ASP A 78 15.14 -19.10 2.78
C ASP A 78 15.18 -17.85 1.87
N GLY A 79 14.19 -16.96 1.97
CA GLY A 79 14.07 -15.76 1.14
C GLY A 79 14.65 -14.51 1.82
N MET A 80 15.05 -13.54 0.99
CA MET A 80 15.55 -12.23 1.41
C MET A 80 14.63 -11.15 0.85
N TYR A 81 14.06 -10.29 1.68
CA TYR A 81 12.95 -9.43 1.30
C TYR A 81 13.22 -7.93 1.49
N TRP A 82 12.73 -7.13 0.55
CA TRP A 82 12.62 -5.66 0.64
C TRP A 82 11.17 -5.22 0.48
N ASP A 83 10.93 -3.92 0.66
CA ASP A 83 9.64 -3.31 0.38
C ASP A 83 9.14 -3.60 -1.05
N GLY A 84 7.82 -3.62 -1.22
CA GLY A 84 7.18 -3.93 -2.50
C GLY A 84 7.20 -2.78 -3.52
N LEU A 85 8.02 -1.74 -3.35
CA LEU A 85 7.88 -0.48 -4.10
C LEU A 85 8.06 -0.63 -5.63
N PHE A 86 8.82 -1.64 -6.06
CA PHE A 86 9.05 -1.93 -7.48
C PHE A 86 8.02 -2.88 -8.11
N ALA A 87 6.99 -3.26 -7.35
CA ALA A 87 6.19 -4.44 -7.62
C ALA A 87 4.69 -4.20 -7.43
N GLU A 88 4.27 -4.10 -6.18
CA GLU A 88 2.89 -4.10 -5.72
C GLU A 88 2.82 -3.25 -4.44
N ASN A 89 2.57 -1.95 -4.62
CA ASN A 89 2.40 -1.03 -3.49
C ASN A 89 1.28 -0.02 -3.78
N PRO A 90 0.05 -0.26 -3.30
CA PRO A 90 -0.37 -1.40 -2.45
C PRO A 90 -0.59 -2.70 -3.25
N PRO A 91 -0.63 -3.89 -2.59
CA PRO A 91 -0.87 -5.18 -3.23
C PRO A 91 -2.34 -5.34 -3.61
N ILE A 92 -2.75 -4.72 -4.72
CA ILE A 92 -4.15 -4.70 -5.19
C ILE A 92 -4.53 -6.02 -5.87
N GLY A 93 -3.55 -6.71 -6.48
CA GLY A 93 -3.76 -7.95 -7.20
C GLY A 93 -4.45 -9.03 -6.36
N CYS A 94 -4.27 -9.03 -5.03
CA CYS A 94 -4.91 -9.99 -4.13
C CYS A 94 -6.45 -9.89 -4.10
N PHE A 95 -7.03 -8.75 -4.49
CA PHE A 95 -8.47 -8.54 -4.62
C PHE A 95 -9.02 -8.89 -6.02
N LEU A 96 -8.13 -9.23 -6.94
CA LEU A 96 -8.47 -9.50 -8.34
C LEU A 96 -8.26 -10.96 -8.67
N THR A 97 -7.11 -11.50 -8.27
CA THR A 97 -6.72 -12.88 -8.55
C THR A 97 -6.08 -13.57 -7.36
N LYS A 98 -6.30 -14.88 -7.26
CA LYS A 98 -5.65 -15.77 -6.29
C LYS A 98 -5.29 -17.05 -7.01
N GLU A 99 -4.01 -17.42 -6.95
CA GLU A 99 -3.48 -18.64 -7.59
C GLU A 99 -3.76 -18.72 -9.11
N GLY A 100 -3.79 -17.57 -9.78
CA GLY A 100 -4.03 -17.47 -11.23
C GLY A 100 -5.51 -17.49 -11.63
N GLU A 101 -6.43 -17.61 -10.67
CA GLU A 101 -7.88 -17.51 -10.90
C GLU A 101 -8.43 -16.20 -10.37
N LEU A 102 -9.58 -15.76 -10.91
CA LEU A 102 -10.31 -14.63 -10.33
C LEU A 102 -10.79 -15.00 -8.93
N VAL A 103 -10.66 -14.06 -7.99
CA VAL A 103 -11.20 -14.24 -6.63
C VAL A 103 -12.74 -14.34 -6.66
N GLU A 104 -13.30 -14.96 -5.63
CA GLU A 104 -14.74 -14.96 -5.39
C GLU A 104 -15.24 -13.54 -5.07
N ALA A 105 -16.51 -13.25 -5.32
CA ALA A 105 -17.05 -11.90 -5.13
C ALA A 105 -17.02 -11.41 -3.70
N GLU A 106 -17.11 -12.33 -2.73
CA GLU A 106 -17.03 -11.99 -1.31
C GLU A 106 -15.63 -11.51 -0.92
N GLU A 107 -14.58 -11.93 -1.66
CA GLU A 107 -13.21 -11.43 -1.51
C GLU A 107 -12.96 -10.16 -2.36
N ARG A 108 -13.88 -9.80 -3.26
CA ARG A 108 -13.79 -8.63 -4.13
C ARG A 108 -14.46 -7.41 -3.47
N PRO A 109 -13.73 -6.30 -3.26
CA PRO A 109 -14.32 -5.10 -2.68
C PRO A 109 -15.36 -4.49 -3.64
N GLU A 110 -16.37 -3.83 -3.09
CA GLU A 110 -17.25 -2.97 -3.90
C GLU A 110 -16.55 -1.68 -4.29
N GLU A 111 -15.71 -1.21 -3.36
CA GLU A 111 -14.99 0.03 -3.49
C GLU A 111 -13.55 -0.11 -3.01
N LEU A 112 -12.62 0.47 -3.76
CA LEU A 112 -11.20 0.52 -3.46
C LEU A 112 -10.79 1.98 -3.26
N TRP A 113 -10.42 2.33 -2.03
CA TRP A 113 -9.87 3.64 -1.70
C TRP A 113 -8.34 3.58 -1.69
N VAL A 114 -7.72 4.34 -2.58
CA VAL A 114 -6.26 4.37 -2.75
C VAL A 114 -5.71 5.68 -2.19
N ILE A 115 -4.89 5.58 -1.14
CA ILE A 115 -4.19 6.72 -0.55
C ILE A 115 -2.85 6.91 -1.26
N LEU A 116 -2.62 8.09 -1.82
CA LEU A 116 -1.39 8.43 -2.52
C LEU A 116 -0.59 9.45 -1.73
N VAL A 117 0.53 8.99 -1.19
CA VAL A 117 1.48 9.83 -0.44
C VAL A 117 2.45 10.59 -1.34
N ASN A 118 2.78 10.04 -2.52
CA ASN A 118 3.68 10.68 -3.48
C ASN A 118 2.91 11.43 -4.58
N PRO A 119 3.37 12.63 -4.99
CA PRO A 119 2.70 13.42 -6.01
C PRO A 119 2.76 12.80 -7.40
N LYS A 120 1.60 12.73 -8.08
CA LYS A 120 1.52 12.22 -9.46
C LYS A 120 2.32 13.08 -10.44
N LYS A 121 2.34 14.39 -10.22
CA LYS A 121 2.97 15.38 -11.09
C LYS A 121 3.92 16.25 -10.27
N ARG A 122 5.01 16.68 -10.87
CA ARG A 122 5.87 17.75 -10.38
C ARG A 122 5.83 18.88 -11.41
N ASP A 123 5.78 20.12 -10.93
CA ASP A 123 5.74 21.30 -11.78
C ASP A 123 7.16 21.77 -12.17
N THR A 124 8.19 21.30 -11.47
CA THR A 124 9.60 21.61 -11.68
C THR A 124 10.41 20.38 -12.09
N GLU A 125 11.45 20.60 -12.89
CA GLU A 125 12.37 19.55 -13.32
C GLU A 125 13.32 19.17 -12.17
N PRO A 126 13.50 17.86 -11.85
CA PRO A 126 14.50 17.42 -10.90
C PRO A 126 15.90 17.54 -11.53
N THR A 127 16.79 18.34 -10.95
CA THR A 127 18.10 18.65 -11.55
C THR A 127 19.28 18.09 -10.76
N THR A 128 19.09 17.81 -9.47
CA THR A 128 20.11 17.18 -8.62
C THR A 128 19.99 15.66 -8.62
N ALA A 129 21.08 14.96 -8.31
CA ALA A 129 21.08 13.50 -8.24
C ALA A 129 20.05 12.95 -7.23
N GLN A 130 19.86 13.64 -6.09
CA GLN A 130 18.88 13.24 -5.07
C GLN A 130 17.44 13.41 -5.58
N GLU A 131 17.12 14.55 -6.19
CA GLU A 131 15.79 14.80 -6.78
C GLU A 131 15.49 13.80 -7.91
N ILE A 132 16.49 13.46 -8.73
CA ILE A 132 16.32 12.48 -9.82
C ILE A 132 16.05 11.09 -9.26
N LEU A 133 16.80 10.66 -8.24
CA LEU A 133 16.58 9.36 -7.59
C LEU A 133 15.20 9.32 -6.90
N ASP A 134 14.83 10.42 -6.25
CA ASP A 134 13.52 10.57 -5.60
C ASP A 134 12.38 10.47 -6.63
N ARG A 135 12.46 11.24 -7.72
CA ARG A 135 11.45 11.21 -8.77
C ARG A 135 11.39 9.85 -9.48
N ARG A 136 12.53 9.18 -9.68
CA ARG A 136 12.56 7.81 -10.19
C ARG A 136 11.76 6.87 -9.29
N ASN A 137 11.97 6.92 -7.97
CA ASN A 137 11.25 6.08 -7.03
C ASN A 137 9.74 6.37 -7.03
N GLU A 138 9.34 7.64 -7.10
CA GLU A 138 7.92 8.01 -7.25
C GLU A 138 7.28 7.43 -8.52
N LEU A 139 7.96 7.58 -9.66
CA LEU A 139 7.49 7.09 -10.95
C LEU A 139 7.40 5.57 -10.99
N SER A 140 8.38 4.86 -10.40
CA SER A 140 8.36 3.40 -10.29
C SER A 140 7.16 2.91 -9.47
N GLY A 141 6.90 3.52 -8.31
CA GLY A 141 5.73 3.18 -7.51
C GLY A 141 4.40 3.45 -8.24
N HIS A 142 4.29 4.59 -8.93
CA HIS A 142 3.09 4.92 -9.70
C HIS A 142 2.89 4.02 -10.92
N LEU A 143 3.97 3.51 -11.53
CA LEU A 143 3.87 2.60 -12.66
C LEU A 143 3.19 1.29 -12.26
N SER A 144 3.59 0.68 -11.13
CA SER A 144 2.97 -0.52 -10.57
C SER A 144 1.47 -0.31 -10.34
N LEU A 145 1.10 0.71 -9.57
CA LEU A 145 -0.30 1.04 -9.31
C LEU A 145 -1.09 1.29 -10.59
N SER A 146 -0.51 2.00 -11.57
CA SER A 146 -1.20 2.30 -12.83
C SER A 146 -1.52 1.05 -13.65
N GLN A 147 -0.69 0.00 -13.56
CA GLN A 147 -0.96 -1.28 -14.24
C GLN A 147 -2.15 -2.00 -13.59
N GLU A 148 -2.18 -2.06 -12.25
CA GLU A 148 -3.30 -2.62 -11.49
C GLU A 148 -4.62 -1.89 -11.78
N MET A 149 -4.59 -0.55 -11.82
CA MET A 149 -5.77 0.25 -12.14
C MET A 149 -6.30 0.00 -13.55
N ARG A 150 -5.41 -0.19 -14.53
CA ARG A 150 -5.83 -0.56 -15.89
C ARG A 150 -6.47 -1.93 -15.92
N PHE A 151 -5.96 -2.89 -15.15
CA PHE A 151 -6.54 -4.22 -15.08
C PHE A 151 -7.95 -4.18 -14.48
N ILE A 152 -8.17 -3.43 -13.40
CA ILE A 152 -9.51 -3.20 -12.83
C ILE A 152 -10.45 -2.55 -13.86
N ASP A 153 -10.01 -1.48 -14.53
CA ASP A 153 -10.82 -0.78 -15.53
C ASP A 153 -11.24 -1.70 -16.69
N ILE A 154 -10.32 -2.56 -17.17
CA ILE A 154 -10.63 -3.56 -18.21
C ILE A 154 -11.67 -4.57 -17.71
N ILE A 155 -11.50 -5.12 -16.51
CA ILE A 155 -12.45 -6.09 -15.93
C ILE A 155 -13.82 -5.44 -15.75
N ASN A 156 -13.88 -4.22 -15.20
CA ASN A 156 -15.14 -3.49 -15.02
C ASN A 156 -15.86 -3.29 -16.37
N LYS A 157 -15.14 -2.86 -17.41
CA LYS A 157 -15.70 -2.71 -18.76
C LYS A 157 -16.19 -4.02 -19.35
N TRP A 158 -15.52 -5.14 -19.08
CA TRP A 158 -15.96 -6.46 -19.54
C TRP A 158 -17.22 -6.94 -18.82
N ILE A 159 -17.36 -6.65 -17.52
CA ILE A 159 -18.59 -6.92 -16.76
C ILE A 159 -19.74 -6.08 -17.32
N GLU A 160 -19.55 -4.77 -17.48
CA GLU A 160 -20.57 -3.85 -18.02
C GLU A 160 -21.03 -4.22 -19.43
N ARG A 161 -20.12 -4.72 -20.27
CA ARG A 161 -20.41 -5.15 -21.64
C ARG A 161 -20.98 -6.56 -21.75
N GLY A 162 -21.10 -7.30 -20.64
CA GLY A 162 -21.58 -8.68 -20.63
C GLY A 162 -20.66 -9.66 -21.39
N VAL A 163 -19.34 -9.41 -21.38
CA VAL A 163 -18.35 -10.29 -22.04
C VAL A 163 -18.31 -11.67 -21.38
N PHE A 164 -18.51 -11.71 -20.07
CA PHE A 164 -18.57 -12.94 -19.30
C PHE A 164 -19.93 -13.62 -19.45
N LYS A 165 -19.93 -14.97 -19.54
CA LYS A 165 -21.18 -15.75 -19.52
C LYS A 165 -21.95 -15.46 -18.23
N SER A 166 -23.28 -15.36 -18.33
CA SER A 166 -24.18 -15.12 -17.19
C SER A 166 -23.89 -16.04 -16.01
N ASP A 167 -23.67 -17.33 -16.28
CA ASP A 167 -23.46 -18.34 -15.24
C ASP A 167 -22.09 -18.18 -14.57
N PHE A 168 -21.08 -17.68 -15.29
CA PHE A 168 -19.75 -17.39 -14.74
C PHE A 168 -19.79 -16.13 -13.87
N VAL A 169 -20.48 -15.08 -14.33
CA VAL A 169 -20.70 -13.87 -13.53
C VAL A 169 -21.54 -14.20 -12.29
N SER A 170 -22.55 -15.05 -12.41
CA SER A 170 -23.43 -15.42 -11.29
C SER A 170 -22.74 -16.37 -10.31
N SER A 171 -21.92 -17.32 -10.79
CA SER A 171 -21.23 -18.28 -9.94
C SER A 171 -20.04 -17.66 -9.20
N LYS A 172 -19.30 -16.76 -9.85
CA LYS A 172 -18.20 -15.99 -9.24
C LYS A 172 -18.66 -14.63 -8.70
N GLN A 173 -19.96 -14.32 -8.82
CA GLN A 173 -20.60 -13.05 -8.44
C GLN A 173 -19.80 -11.79 -8.87
N LEU A 174 -19.14 -11.83 -10.04
CA LEU A 174 -18.19 -10.79 -10.47
C LEU A 174 -18.86 -9.43 -10.57
N LYS A 175 -18.46 -8.51 -9.68
CA LYS A 175 -18.94 -7.12 -9.61
C LYS A 175 -17.87 -6.11 -10.03
N PRO A 176 -18.23 -4.97 -10.65
CA PRO A 176 -17.28 -3.89 -10.88
C PRO A 176 -16.72 -3.36 -9.55
N ILE A 177 -15.45 -2.95 -9.52
CA ILE A 177 -14.86 -2.26 -8.37
C ILE A 177 -14.87 -0.76 -8.65
N GLN A 178 -15.53 0.03 -7.80
CA GLN A 178 -15.37 1.48 -7.84
C GLN A 178 -14.02 1.87 -7.22
N VAL A 179 -13.17 2.60 -7.94
CA VAL A 179 -11.89 3.05 -7.42
C VAL A 179 -11.93 4.54 -7.13
N ARG A 180 -11.49 4.94 -5.94
CA ARG A 180 -11.31 6.35 -5.56
C ARG A 180 -9.92 6.62 -5.03
N PHE A 181 -9.49 7.87 -5.14
CA PHE A 181 -8.16 8.29 -4.71
C PHE A 181 -8.26 9.36 -3.63
N ILE A 182 -7.49 9.18 -2.56
CA ILE A 182 -7.24 10.19 -1.55
C ILE A 182 -5.80 10.65 -1.77
N THR A 183 -5.61 11.91 -2.13
CA THR A 183 -4.29 12.50 -2.35
C THR A 183 -4.04 13.57 -1.32
N MET A 184 -2.77 13.86 -1.05
CA MET A 184 -2.37 15.08 -0.36
C MET A 184 -2.87 16.33 -1.10
N SER A 185 -3.09 17.43 -0.36
CA SER A 185 -3.33 18.76 -0.93
C SER A 185 -2.12 19.22 -1.76
N LYS A 186 -2.37 20.11 -2.73
CA LYS A 186 -1.28 20.63 -3.56
C LYS A 186 -0.34 21.49 -2.73
N GLU A 187 -0.90 22.28 -1.81
CA GLU A 187 -0.20 23.18 -0.92
C GLU A 187 0.83 22.43 -0.06
N VAL A 188 0.43 21.33 0.59
CA VAL A 188 1.36 20.52 1.39
C VAL A 188 2.33 19.78 0.48
N SER A 189 1.83 19.14 -0.58
CA SER A 189 2.68 18.34 -1.48
C SER A 189 3.79 19.15 -2.17
N ASP A 190 3.53 20.41 -2.54
CA ASP A 190 4.52 21.28 -3.18
C ASP A 190 5.61 21.72 -2.17
N GLY A 191 5.33 21.66 -0.87
CA GLY A 191 6.28 21.96 0.21
C GLY A 191 7.12 20.77 0.69
N LEU A 192 6.86 19.56 0.17
CA LEU A 192 7.61 18.35 0.52
C LEU A 192 8.68 18.03 -0.52
N ASP A 193 9.88 17.73 -0.06
CA ASP A 193 11.03 17.40 -0.88
C ASP A 193 11.72 16.10 -0.40
N TYR A 194 12.89 15.80 -0.95
CA TYR A 194 13.65 14.65 -0.51
C TYR A 194 14.10 14.76 0.96
N VAL A 195 14.44 15.97 1.42
CA VAL A 195 14.93 16.22 2.78
C VAL A 195 13.82 16.03 3.80
N SER A 196 12.60 16.47 3.48
CA SER A 196 11.44 16.30 4.36
C SER A 196 11.11 14.83 4.63
N LYS A 197 11.49 13.89 3.76
CA LYS A 197 11.33 12.43 4.01
C LYS A 197 12.20 11.91 5.17
N LEU A 198 13.25 12.66 5.51
CA LEU A 198 14.15 12.36 6.61
C LEU A 198 13.82 13.18 7.87
N ASP A 199 12.91 14.16 7.78
CA ASP A 199 12.46 14.94 8.92
C ASP A 199 11.57 14.08 9.83
N ARG A 200 11.97 13.98 11.10
CA ARG A 200 11.27 13.23 12.15
C ARG A 200 10.87 14.13 13.32
N SER A 201 10.82 15.45 13.11
CA SER A 201 10.39 16.39 14.13
C SER A 201 8.91 16.17 14.48
N PRO A 202 8.52 16.24 15.76
CA PRO A 202 7.14 16.04 16.18
C PRO A 202 6.17 16.97 15.45
N ALA A 203 6.51 18.25 15.32
CA ALA A 203 5.68 19.24 14.65
C ALA A 203 5.45 18.92 13.16
N PHE A 204 6.46 18.39 12.47
CA PHE A 204 6.31 17.98 11.07
C PHE A 204 5.42 16.75 10.94
N ILE A 205 5.57 15.76 11.83
CA ILE A 205 4.73 14.57 11.86
C ILE A 205 3.27 14.93 12.19
N GLU A 206 3.05 15.81 13.17
CA GLU A 206 1.72 16.32 13.55
C GLU A 206 1.05 17.02 12.35
N MET A 207 1.77 17.88 11.63
CA MET A 207 1.26 18.52 10.41
C MET A 207 0.84 17.49 9.34
N LEU A 208 1.62 16.43 9.14
CA LEU A 208 1.26 15.37 8.18
C LEU A 208 0.04 14.56 8.63
N ILE A 209 -0.12 14.33 9.93
CA ILE A 209 -1.31 13.66 10.49
C ILE A 209 -2.54 14.54 10.30
N GLU A 210 -2.47 15.82 10.66
CA GLU A 210 -3.56 16.80 10.47
C GLU A 210 -3.95 16.90 8.99
N GLU A 211 -2.99 16.95 8.07
CA GLU A 211 -3.25 16.89 6.64
C GLU A 211 -4.00 15.60 6.26
N GLY A 212 -3.55 14.44 6.75
CA GLY A 212 -4.23 13.16 6.51
C GLY A 212 -5.69 13.15 6.97
N GLU A 213 -5.96 13.65 8.18
CA GLU A 213 -7.31 13.80 8.74
C GLU A 213 -8.17 14.76 7.89
N ASN A 214 -7.63 15.91 7.51
CA ASN A 214 -8.30 16.87 6.64
C ASN A 214 -8.64 16.24 5.28
N ARG A 215 -7.70 15.53 4.65
CA ARG A 215 -7.94 14.87 3.35
C ARG A 215 -8.97 13.75 3.45
N ALA A 216 -8.99 13.00 4.56
CA ALA A 216 -10.01 11.99 4.83
C ALA A 216 -11.40 12.64 4.98
N GLN A 217 -11.52 13.75 5.71
CA GLN A 217 -12.78 14.48 5.88
C GLN A 217 -13.32 15.00 4.54
N HIS A 218 -12.49 15.66 3.73
CA HIS A 218 -12.89 16.14 2.40
C HIS A 218 -13.32 14.99 1.48
N PHE A 219 -12.60 13.86 1.56
CA PHE A 219 -12.97 12.67 0.82
C PHE A 219 -14.34 12.14 1.25
N TRP A 220 -14.57 12.02 2.55
CA TRP A 220 -15.84 11.56 3.12
C TRP A 220 -17.03 12.42 2.68
N GLU A 221 -16.88 13.75 2.72
CA GLU A 221 -17.90 14.70 2.27
C GLU A 221 -18.19 14.62 0.76
N SER A 222 -17.21 14.16 -0.03
CA SER A 222 -17.38 13.97 -1.47
C SER A 222 -18.12 12.67 -1.85
N LEU A 223 -18.28 11.75 -0.91
CA LEU A 223 -19.00 10.50 -1.16
C LEU A 223 -20.51 10.76 -1.29
N PRO A 224 -21.21 10.03 -2.18
CA PRO A 224 -22.67 10.07 -2.21
C PRO A 224 -23.20 9.67 -0.84
N GLN A 225 -23.89 10.59 -0.16
CA GLN A 225 -24.54 10.27 1.11
C GLN A 225 -25.82 9.49 0.79
N GLU A 226 -26.05 8.36 1.46
CA GLU A 226 -27.34 7.67 1.34
C GLU A 226 -28.47 8.62 1.75
N PRO A 227 -29.60 8.64 1.03
CA PRO A 227 -30.77 9.36 1.50
C PRO A 227 -31.22 8.74 2.82
N SER A 228 -31.08 9.52 3.90
CA SER A 228 -31.57 9.20 5.24
C SER A 228 -33.07 8.93 5.29
#